data_AF-A0A251XH54-F1
#
_entry.id   AF-A0A251XH54-F1
#
_cell.length_a   1.000
_cell.length_b   1.000
_cell.length_c   1.000
_cell.angle_alpha   90.00
_cell.angle_beta   90.00
_cell.angle_gamma   90.00
#
_symmetry.space_group_name_H-M   'P 1'
#
loop_
_entity.id
_entity.type
_entity.pdbx_description
1 polymer ?
#
loop_
_entity_poly.entity_id
_entity_poly.type
_entity_poly.pdbx_seq_one_letter_code
_entity_poly.pdbx_strand_id
1 'polypeptide(L)' 'MTQRLEAAVHTMREVHDDVDEEDPTTADLLHGFITALEQYAWMVSAENRRVGSAAE' A
#
# COMPACT_ATOMS: atom_id res chain seq x y z
N MET A 1 -8.68 9.27 -0.41
CA MET A 1 -8.23 8.24 -1.37
C MET A 1 -7.10 7.42 -0.76
N THR A 2 -6.03 8.04 -0.29
CA THR A 2 -4.91 7.40 0.43
C THR A 2 -5.33 6.31 1.42
N GLN A 3 -6.22 6.61 2.38
CA GLN A 3 -6.69 5.62 3.36
C GLN A 3 -7.33 4.35 2.74
N ARG A 4 -7.99 4.49 1.58
CA ARG A 4 -8.58 3.32 0.88
C ARG A 4 -7.49 2.47 0.22
N LEU A 5 -6.44 3.10 -0.31
CA LEU A 5 -5.27 2.40 -0.86
C LEU A 5 -4.50 1.67 0.25
N GLU A 6 -4.29 2.32 1.39
CA GLU A 6 -3.65 1.72 2.56
C GLU A 6 -4.47 0.54 3.12
N ALA A 7 -5.79 0.66 3.17
CA ALA A 7 -6.66 -0.44 3.58
C ALA A 7 -6.58 -1.64 2.63
N ALA A 8 -6.55 -1.40 1.31
CA ALA A 8 -6.37 -2.47 0.32
C ALA A 8 -5.02 -3.17 0.48
N VAL A 9 -3.93 -2.41 0.64
CA VAL A 9 -2.58 -2.93 0.92
C VAL A 9 -2.58 -3.77 2.19
N HIS A 10 -3.24 -3.31 3.26
CA HIS A 10 -3.32 -4.03 4.52
C HIS A 10 -3.95 -5.41 4.35
N THR A 11 -5.12 -5.50 3.70
CA THR A 11 -5.76 -6.79 3.41
C THR A 11 -4.87 -7.71 2.57
N MET A 12 -4.14 -7.18 1.59
CA MET A 12 -3.21 -7.98 0.80
C MET A 12 -2.04 -8.51 1.64
N ARG A 13 -1.54 -7.73 2.60
CA ARG A 13 -0.49 -8.17 3.53
C ARG A 13 -1.00 -9.22 4.53
N GLU A 14 -2.24 -9.13 4.98
CA GLU A 14 -2.84 -10.12 5.88
C GLU A 14 -2.90 -11.52 5.27
N VAL A 15 -3.17 -11.63 3.96
CA VAL A 15 -3.26 -12.92 3.27
C VAL A 15 -1.95 -13.37 2.62
N HIS A 16 -0.95 -12.49 2.52
CA HIS A 16 0.29 -12.76 1.80
C HIS A 16 1.04 -13.95 2.39
N ASP A 17 1.19 -14.01 3.72
CA ASP A 17 2.00 -15.03 4.39
C ASP A 17 1.39 -16.43 4.25
N ASP A 18 0.05 -16.54 4.35
CA ASP A 18 -0.67 -17.79 4.09
C ASP A 18 -0.46 -18.26 2.63
N VAL A 19 -0.51 -17.33 1.67
CA VAL A 19 -0.28 -17.63 0.25
C VAL A 19 1.18 -17.98 -0.03
N ASP A 20 2.14 -17.35 0.65
CA ASP A 20 3.57 -17.64 0.53
C ASP A 20 3.92 -19.05 1.04
N GLU A 21 3.28 -19.49 2.14
CA GLU A 21 3.43 -20.86 2.64
C GLU A 21 2.95 -21.91 1.63
N GLU A 22 1.90 -21.61 0.88
CA GLU A 22 1.25 -22.53 -0.07
C GLU A 22 1.86 -22.49 -1.47
N ASP A 23 2.13 -21.30 -2.00
CA ASP A 23 2.80 -21.06 -3.28
C ASP A 23 3.52 -19.69 -3.30
N PRO A 24 4.84 -19.68 -3.03
CA PRO A 24 5.66 -18.48 -3.09
C PRO A 24 5.60 -17.75 -4.43
N THR A 25 5.40 -18.47 -5.55
CA THR A 25 5.34 -17.84 -6.88
C THR A 25 4.06 -17.01 -7.05
N THR A 26 2.96 -17.43 -6.44
CA THR A 26 1.72 -16.67 -6.41
C THR A 26 1.81 -15.49 -5.43
N ALA A 27 2.47 -15.67 -4.28
CA ALA A 27 2.73 -14.58 -3.33
C ALA A 27 3.54 -13.44 -3.97
N ASP A 28 4.47 -13.73 -4.88
CA ASP A 28 5.21 -12.74 -5.66
C ASP A 28 4.29 -11.82 -6.50
N LEU A 29 3.17 -12.34 -7.02
CA LEU A 29 2.18 -11.50 -7.71
C LEU A 29 1.53 -10.51 -6.74
N LEU A 30 1.16 -10.97 -5.53
CA LEU A 30 0.63 -10.11 -4.47
C LEU A 30 1.66 -9.05 -4.06
N HIS A 31 2.92 -9.44 -3.91
CA HIS A 31 4.02 -8.52 -3.60
C HIS A 31 4.15 -7.41 -4.64
N GLY A 32 4.04 -7.75 -5.93
CA GLY A 32 4.05 -6.78 -7.03
C GLY A 32 2.91 -5.75 -6.92
N PHE A 33 1.69 -6.21 -6.64
CA PHE A 33 0.54 -5.32 -6.45
C PHE A 33 0.64 -4.47 -5.17
N ILE A 34 1.08 -5.06 -4.04
CA ILE A 34 1.32 -4.33 -2.78
C ILE A 34 2.28 -3.17 -3.04
N THR A 35 3.41 -3.45 -3.69
CA THR A 35 4.41 -2.42 -4.01
C THR A 35 3.84 -1.30 -4.87
N ALA A 36 3.07 -1.64 -5.91
CA ALA A 36 2.45 -0.64 -6.79
C ALA A 36 1.41 0.23 -6.05
N LEU A 37 0.58 -0.38 -5.20
CA LEU A 37 -0.43 0.33 -4.43
C LEU A 37 0.16 1.20 -3.32
N GLU A 38 1.22 0.75 -2.64
CA GLU A 38 1.96 1.55 -1.66
C GLU A 38 2.60 2.78 -2.31
N GLN A 39 3.20 2.61 -3.50
CA GLN A 39 3.72 3.75 -4.26
C GLN A 39 2.61 4.72 -4.68
N TYR A 40 1.45 4.21 -5.09
CA TYR A 40 0.31 5.08 -5.42
C TYR A 40 -0.24 5.80 -4.20
N ALA A 41 -0.34 5.11 -3.05
CA ALA A 41 -0.74 5.72 -1.79
C ALA A 41 0.20 6.86 -1.39
N TRP A 42 1.52 6.67 -1.56
CA TRP A 42 2.52 7.72 -1.34
C TRP A 42 2.30 8.92 -2.27
N MET A 43 2.12 8.70 -3.58
CA MET A 43 1.88 9.79 -4.54
C MET A 43 0.62 10.59 -4.22
N VAL A 44 -0.50 9.90 -3.93
CA VAL A 44 -1.78 10.54 -3.59
C VAL A 44 -1.70 11.24 -2.24
N SER A 45 -1.00 10.68 -1.27
CA SER A 45 -0.74 11.33 0.02
C SER A 45 0.07 12.61 -0.16
N ALA A 46 1.11 12.57 -1.00
CA ALA A 46 1.97 13.72 -1.27
C ALA A 46 1.20 14.88 -1.94
N GLU A 47 0.34 14.58 -2.91
CA GLU A 47 -0.53 15.59 -3.55
C GLU A 47 -1.44 16.30 -2.54
N ASN A 48 -1.98 15.56 -1.58
CA ASN A 48 -2.92 16.09 -0.58
C ASN A 48 -2.23 16.67 0.66
N ARG A 49 -0.90 16.55 0.76
CA ARG A 49 -0.12 17.05 1.88
C ARG A 49 -0.01 18.57 1.79
N ARG A 50 -0.72 19.27 2.67
CA ARG A 50 -0.46 20.70 2.88
C ARG A 50 0.74 20.86 3.79
N VAL A 51 1.70 21.67 3.37
CA VAL A 51 2.69 22.24 4.30
C VAL A 51 1.85 22.97 5.36
N GLY A 52 1.99 22.61 6.63
CA GLY A 52 1.32 23.33 7.70
C GLY A 52 1.63 24.82 7.51
N SER A 53 0.60 25.66 7.57
CA SER A 53 0.80 27.11 7.72
C SER A 53 1.87 27.26 8.79
N ALA A 54 3.04 27.79 8.42
CA ALA A 54 4.01 28.21 9.40
C ALA A 54 3.22 29.11 10.34
N ALA A 55 3.04 28.65 11.57
CA ALA A 55 2.42 29.43 12.62
C ALA A 55 3.32 30.65 12.78
N GLU A 56 2.81 31.78 12.29
CA GLU A 56 3.31 33.12 12.53
C GLU A 56 2.17 33.93 13.15
#